data_AF-A0AAW0LK22-F1
#
_entry.id   AF-A0AAW0LK22-F1
#
_cell.length_a   1.000
_cell.length_b   1.000
_cell.length_c   1.000
_cell.angle_alpha   90.00
_cell.angle_beta   90.00
_cell.angle_gamma   90.00
#
_symmetry.space_group_name_H-M   'P 1'
#
loop_
_entity.id
_entity.type
_entity.pdbx_description
1 polymer ?
#
loop_
_entity_poly.entity_id
_entity_poly.type
_entity_poly.pdbx_seq_one_letter_code
_entity_poly.pdbx_strand_id
1 'polypeptide(L)'
;MIPYPLSTGPSCGDPNYFSFNCNTTSGQVSFIAPSGTYRVASIDPDTRSFLIQVNDRGNPRLNHSLPFNLTSPRNFSTEVTDEVEIVWKPPREPICNTSANCNDWSHSTCKSARDGKRRCLCTFSYRWDGAMLKCRKG
;
A
#
# COMPACT_ATOMS: atom_id res chain seq x y z
N MET A 1 8.73 -1.43 9.82
CA MET A 1 7.37 -2.00 9.75
C MET A 1 6.73 -1.46 8.48
N ILE A 2 6.13 -2.31 7.63
CA ILE A 2 5.51 -1.84 6.38
C ILE A 2 4.07 -1.40 6.71
N PRO A 3 3.61 -0.23 6.24
CA PRO A 3 2.30 0.31 6.59
C PRO A 3 1.16 -0.39 5.84
N TYR A 4 -0.05 -0.34 6.40
CA TYR A 4 -1.27 -0.58 5.64
C TYR A 4 -1.37 0.44 4.49
N PRO A 5 -1.79 0.06 3.26
CA PRO A 5 -2.29 -1.25 2.82
C PRO A 5 -1.20 -2.19 2.28
N LEU A 6 0.08 -1.79 2.33
CA LEU A 6 1.19 -2.54 1.74
C LEU A 6 1.58 -3.77 2.57
N SER A 7 1.20 -3.83 3.85
CA SER A 7 1.40 -4.98 4.73
C SER A 7 0.15 -5.32 5.52
N THR A 8 -0.55 -6.37 5.11
CA THR A 8 -1.71 -6.90 5.86
C THR A 8 -1.73 -8.42 5.90
N GLY A 9 -0.60 -9.06 5.63
CA GLY A 9 -0.58 -10.50 5.40
C GLY A 9 -0.58 -11.30 6.70
N PRO A 10 -0.62 -12.63 6.60
CA PRO A 10 0.27 -13.43 7.44
C PRO A 10 1.73 -13.27 6.95
N SER A 11 1.95 -13.01 5.66
CA SER A 11 3.31 -12.97 5.08
C SER A 11 3.48 -12.19 3.75
N CYS A 12 2.61 -11.28 3.30
CA CYS A 12 2.66 -9.85 3.68
C CYS A 12 1.93 -9.02 2.57
N GLY A 13 0.83 -8.31 2.87
CA GLY A 13 0.13 -7.40 1.93
C GLY A 13 -1.39 -7.65 1.82
N ASP A 14 -2.17 -6.64 1.37
CA ASP A 14 -3.62 -6.77 1.08
C ASP A 14 -3.80 -7.36 -0.33
N PRO A 15 -4.78 -8.24 -0.59
CA PRO A 15 -5.00 -8.82 -1.93
C PRO A 15 -5.15 -7.78 -3.05
N ASN A 16 -5.61 -6.56 -2.75
CA ASN A 16 -5.75 -5.48 -3.74
C ASN A 16 -4.45 -4.67 -3.93
N TYR A 17 -3.47 -4.85 -3.05
CA TYR A 17 -2.17 -4.20 -3.02
C TYR A 17 -1.02 -5.23 -3.03
N PHE A 18 -1.31 -6.48 -3.42
CA PHE A 18 -0.41 -7.62 -3.32
C PHE A 18 0.66 -7.55 -4.40
N SER A 19 1.65 -6.71 -4.14
CA SER A 19 2.81 -6.50 -4.99
C SER A 19 4.07 -6.40 -4.16
N PHE A 20 4.02 -6.82 -2.90
CA PHE A 20 5.16 -6.82 -2.00
C PHE A 20 5.43 -8.23 -1.54
N ASN A 21 6.71 -8.59 -1.54
CA ASN A 21 7.22 -9.79 -0.89
C ASN A 21 8.09 -9.34 0.29
N CYS A 22 7.80 -9.89 1.47
CA CYS A 22 8.50 -9.55 2.70
C CYS A 22 9.29 -10.78 3.14
N ASN A 23 10.61 -10.74 3.01
CA ASN A 23 11.47 -11.79 3.54
C ASN A 23 11.68 -11.54 5.03
N THR A 24 10.96 -12.29 5.87
CA THR A 24 11.03 -12.16 7.33
C THR A 24 12.37 -12.57 7.92
N THR A 25 13.15 -13.37 7.19
CA THR A 25 14.48 -13.84 7.63
C THR A 25 15.56 -12.79 7.38
N SER A 26 15.54 -12.10 6.23
CA SER A 26 16.51 -11.05 5.90
C SER A 26 16.03 -9.63 6.24
N GLY A 27 14.75 -9.47 6.59
CA GLY A 27 14.11 -8.17 6.79
C GLY A 27 13.93 -7.37 5.49
N GLN A 28 14.23 -7.96 4.33
CA GLN A 28 14.16 -7.29 3.04
C GLN A 28 12.73 -7.29 2.48
N VAL A 29 12.35 -6.15 1.90
CA VAL A 29 11.07 -5.96 1.22
C VAL A 29 11.33 -5.78 -0.26
N SER A 30 10.58 -6.50 -1.08
CA SER A 30 10.70 -6.44 -2.54
C SER A 30 9.35 -6.14 -3.17
N PHE A 31 9.34 -5.28 -4.19
CA PHE A 31 8.18 -4.96 -5.00
C PHE A 31 8.15 -5.82 -6.25
N ILE A 32 7.00 -6.45 -6.54
CA ILE A 32 6.77 -7.33 -7.68
C ILE A 32 5.98 -6.56 -8.73
N ALA A 33 6.60 -6.36 -9.88
CA ALA A 33 5.96 -5.78 -11.06
C ALA A 33 6.05 -6.74 -12.26
N PRO A 34 5.23 -6.53 -13.30
CA PRO A 34 5.36 -7.26 -14.57
C PRO A 34 6.76 -7.24 -15.18
N SER A 35 7.53 -6.16 -14.98
CA SER A 35 8.91 -6.05 -15.49
C SER A 35 9.96 -6.75 -14.63
N GLY A 36 9.59 -7.24 -13.43
CA GLY A 36 10.50 -7.93 -12.54
C GLY A 36 10.26 -7.59 -11.06
N THR A 37 11.17 -8.09 -10.23
CA THR A 37 11.15 -7.86 -8.78
C THR A 37 12.24 -6.87 -8.43
N TYR A 38 11.85 -5.81 -7.72
CA TYR A 38 12.72 -4.70 -7.34
C TYR A 38 12.87 -4.64 -5.83
N ARG A 39 14.05 -4.30 -5.34
CA ARG A 39 14.27 -4.10 -3.90
C ARG A 39 13.66 -2.77 -3.49
N VAL A 40 12.90 -2.75 -2.39
CA VAL A 40 12.37 -1.50 -1.82
C VAL A 40 13.47 -0.85 -0.97
N ALA A 41 13.80 0.40 -1.29
CA ALA A 41 14.76 1.21 -0.54
C ALA A 41 14.11 1.89 0.66
N SER A 42 12.95 2.51 0.46
CA SER A 42 12.21 3.23 1.49
C SER A 42 10.71 3.22 1.23
N ILE A 43 9.91 3.43 2.27
CA ILE A 43 8.45 3.56 2.19
C ILE A 43 8.05 4.77 3.03
N ASP A 44 7.33 5.69 2.41
CA ASP A 44 6.74 6.86 3.05
C ASP A 44 5.20 6.71 3.08
N PRO A 45 4.62 6.37 4.24
CA PRO A 45 3.17 6.25 4.38
C PRO A 45 2.42 7.59 4.27
N ASP A 46 3.07 8.71 4.60
CA ASP A 46 2.42 10.03 4.65
C ASP A 46 2.18 10.57 3.24
N THR A 47 3.16 10.40 2.37
CA THR A 47 3.04 10.75 0.95
C THR A 47 2.43 9.63 0.10
N ARG A 48 2.31 8.42 0.68
CA ARG A 48 1.90 7.18 0.01
C ARG A 48 2.81 6.87 -1.18
N SER A 49 4.11 6.95 -0.95
CA SER A 49 5.13 6.63 -1.94
C SER A 49 6.20 5.70 -1.38
N PHE A 50 6.85 4.96 -2.26
CA PHE A 50 7.98 4.11 -1.92
C PHE A 50 9.02 4.19 -3.02
N LEU A 51 10.28 4.03 -2.64
CA LEU A 51 11.41 4.00 -3.57
C LEU A 51 11.80 2.55 -3.84
N ILE A 52 12.01 2.22 -5.11
CA ILE A 52 12.57 0.94 -5.53
C ILE A 52 13.93 1.13 -6.18
N GLN A 53 14.83 0.17 -5.96
CA GLN A 53 16.14 0.14 -6.60
C GLN A 53 16.05 -0.49 -7.99
N VAL A 54 16.42 0.27 -9.01
CA VAL A 54 16.44 -0.05 -10.43
C VAL A 54 17.88 0.01 -10.95
N ASN A 55 18.58 -1.12 -10.94
CA ASN A 55 19.83 -1.21 -11.70
C ASN A 55 19.51 -0.96 -13.19
N ASP A 56 20.44 -0.42 -14.00
CA ASP A 56 20.45 -0.04 -15.45
C ASP A 56 19.46 -0.69 -16.46
N ARG A 57 18.70 -1.70 -16.07
CA ARG A 57 17.62 -2.44 -16.75
C ARG A 57 16.38 -1.61 -17.10
N GLY A 58 16.44 -0.29 -17.04
CA GLY A 58 15.37 0.62 -17.48
C GLY A 58 14.18 0.74 -16.53
N ASN A 59 13.20 1.57 -16.94
CA ASN A 59 12.08 1.95 -16.09
C ASN A 59 11.15 0.75 -15.77
N PRO A 60 10.67 0.63 -14.52
CA PRO A 60 9.73 -0.42 -14.12
C PRO A 60 8.40 -0.29 -14.89
N ARG A 61 7.88 -1.40 -15.42
CA ARG A 61 6.54 -1.45 -16.01
C ARG A 61 5.54 -1.91 -14.96
N LEU A 62 4.63 -1.02 -14.59
CA LEU A 62 3.59 -1.30 -13.60
C LEU A 62 2.37 -1.96 -14.25
N ASN A 63 1.62 -2.72 -13.46
CA ASN A 63 0.31 -3.23 -13.87
C ASN A 63 -0.75 -2.15 -13.63
N HIS A 64 -1.37 -1.65 -14.69
CA HIS A 64 -2.36 -0.56 -14.62
C HIS A 64 -3.65 -0.94 -13.87
N SER A 65 -3.91 -2.23 -13.67
CA SER A 65 -5.03 -2.71 -12.85
C SER A 65 -4.78 -2.58 -11.34
N LEU A 66 -3.52 -2.38 -10.94
CA LEU A 66 -3.11 -2.21 -9.55
C LEU A 66 -3.10 -0.73 -9.15
N PRO A 67 -3.19 -0.42 -7.85
CA PRO A 67 -3.28 0.95 -7.36
C PRO A 67 -1.95 1.73 -7.40
N PHE A 68 -0.96 1.31 -8.20
CA PHE A 68 0.38 1.91 -8.23
C PHE A 68 0.58 2.77 -9.48
N ASN A 69 1.19 3.94 -9.31
CA ASN A 69 1.55 4.84 -10.40
C ASN A 69 2.99 5.32 -10.23
N LEU A 70 3.70 5.49 -11.34
CA LEU A 70 5.00 6.17 -11.33
C LEU A 70 4.77 7.67 -11.13
N THR A 71 5.49 8.27 -10.20
CA THR A 71 5.69 9.71 -10.23
C THR A 71 6.62 10.00 -11.40
N SER A 72 6.21 10.90 -12.31
CA SER A 72 7.09 11.37 -13.39
C SER A 72 8.45 11.77 -12.78
N PRO A 73 9.58 11.50 -13.43
CA PRO A 73 10.88 11.74 -12.81
C PRO A 73 10.93 13.19 -12.34
N ARG A 74 11.01 13.40 -11.02
CA ARG A 74 11.44 14.69 -10.49
C ARG A 74 12.79 14.94 -11.15
N ASN A 75 12.96 16.11 -11.77
CA ASN A 75 14.22 16.51 -12.42
C ASN A 75 15.40 15.96 -11.62
N PHE A 76 16.10 15.00 -12.22
CA PHE A 76 17.24 14.31 -11.65
C PHE A 76 18.26 15.37 -11.23
N SER A 77 18.25 15.72 -9.95
CA SER A 77 19.25 16.60 -9.37
C SER A 77 20.52 15.79 -9.18
N THR A 78 21.31 15.64 -10.24
CA THR A 78 22.76 15.32 -10.29
C THR A 78 23.34 14.20 -9.41
N GLU A 79 22.53 13.47 -8.66
CA GLU A 79 22.93 12.28 -7.92
C GLU A 79 22.30 11.10 -8.63
N VAL A 80 23.18 10.28 -9.21
CA VAL A 80 22.86 9.02 -9.86
C VAL A 80 22.38 8.05 -8.79
N THR A 81 21.14 8.20 -8.36
CA THR A 81 20.47 7.16 -7.59
C THR A 81 19.65 6.34 -8.57
N ASP A 82 19.98 5.05 -8.62
CA ASP A 82 19.25 3.99 -9.31
C ASP A 82 17.90 3.74 -8.59
N GLU A 83 17.16 4.79 -8.25
CA GLU A 83 15.96 4.72 -7.42
C GLU A 83 14.77 5.39 -8.09
N VAL A 84 13.65 4.67 -8.16
CA VAL A 84 12.40 5.14 -8.76
C VAL A 84 11.31 5.21 -7.71
N GLU A 85 10.63 6.35 -7.65
CA GLU A 85 9.49 6.57 -6.78
C GLU A 85 8.20 6.04 -7.41
N ILE A 86 7.46 5.25 -6.63
CA ILE A 86 6.14 4.74 -6.97
C ILE A 86 5.17 5.20 -5.90
N VAL A 87 4.07 5.81 -6.34
CA VAL A 87 2.96 6.21 -5.46
C VAL A 87 1.82 5.20 -5.52
N TRP A 88 1.05 5.07 -4.44
CA TRP A 88 -0.15 4.24 -4.42
C TRP A 88 -1.43 5.02 -4.12
N LYS A 89 -2.54 4.55 -4.71
CA LYS A 89 -3.87 5.10 -4.48
C LYS A 89 -4.37 4.75 -3.07
N PRO A 90 -5.10 5.66 -2.42
CA PRO A 90 -5.68 5.41 -1.11
C PRO A 90 -6.59 4.17 -1.10
N PRO A 91 -6.43 3.27 -0.11
CA PRO A 91 -7.21 2.04 -0.01
C PRO A 91 -8.64 2.28 0.47
N ARG A 92 -9.46 1.24 0.26
CA ARG A 92 -10.80 1.11 0.87
C ARG A 92 -10.66 0.65 2.33
N GLU A 93 -11.79 0.50 3.00
CA GLU A 93 -11.83 -0.02 4.37
C GLU A 93 -11.18 -1.41 4.47
N PRO A 94 -10.38 -1.68 5.51
CA PRO A 94 -9.65 -2.94 5.66
C PRO A 94 -10.59 -4.13 5.84
N ILE A 95 -10.16 -5.29 5.38
CA ILE A 95 -10.87 -6.57 5.56
C ILE A 95 -10.81 -6.96 7.04
N CYS A 96 -11.92 -7.50 7.56
CA CYS A 96 -12.01 -7.95 8.93
C CYS A 96 -12.75 -9.29 9.03
N ASN A 97 -12.35 -10.11 9.99
CA ASN A 97 -13.10 -11.31 10.35
C ASN A 97 -13.90 -11.07 11.63
N THR A 98 -13.33 -10.32 12.58
CA THR A 98 -13.95 -9.97 13.85
C THR A 98 -13.94 -8.45 14.06
N SER A 99 -14.79 -7.95 14.96
CA SER A 99 -14.82 -6.52 15.31
C SER A 99 -13.50 -6.04 15.92
N ALA A 100 -12.75 -6.92 16.59
CA ALA A 100 -11.45 -6.60 17.17
C ALA A 100 -10.40 -6.25 16.11
N ASN A 101 -10.51 -6.79 14.88
CA ASN A 101 -9.64 -6.38 13.79
C ASN A 101 -9.81 -4.90 13.43
N CYS A 102 -10.92 -4.27 13.82
CA CYS A 102 -11.21 -2.88 13.49
C CYS A 102 -10.77 -1.87 14.56
N ASN A 103 -10.12 -2.33 15.64
CA ASN A 103 -9.76 -1.48 16.78
C ASN A 103 -8.75 -0.39 16.42
N ASP A 104 -7.89 -0.63 15.41
CA ASP A 104 -6.92 0.36 14.91
C ASP A 104 -7.60 1.55 14.21
N TRP A 105 -8.87 1.36 13.80
CA TRP A 105 -9.66 2.36 13.10
C TRP A 105 -10.86 2.80 13.95
N SER A 106 -10.67 3.88 14.70
CA SER A 106 -11.74 4.46 15.52
C SER A 106 -12.98 4.76 14.69
N HIS A 107 -14.15 4.65 15.33
CA HIS A 107 -15.44 4.80 14.66
C HIS A 107 -15.68 3.83 13.50
N SER A 108 -15.06 2.64 13.50
CA SER A 108 -15.34 1.58 12.54
C SER A 108 -15.86 0.31 13.22
N THR A 109 -16.55 -0.54 12.47
CA THR A 109 -17.05 -1.84 12.96
C THR A 109 -17.04 -2.86 11.83
N CYS A 110 -16.73 -4.11 12.16
CA CYS A 110 -16.63 -5.18 11.17
C CYS A 110 -18.01 -5.59 10.63
N LYS A 111 -18.35 -5.15 9.42
CA LYS A 111 -19.66 -5.34 8.76
C LYS A 111 -19.49 -5.86 7.33
N SER A 112 -20.54 -6.50 6.82
CA SER A 112 -20.58 -6.93 5.41
C SER A 112 -20.64 -5.71 4.50
N ALA A 113 -19.68 -5.62 3.56
CA ALA A 113 -19.61 -4.60 2.55
C ALA A 113 -20.28 -5.04 1.24
N ARG A 114 -20.48 -4.10 0.32
CA ARG A 114 -21.16 -4.34 -0.97
C ARG A 114 -20.41 -5.29 -1.91
N ASP A 115 -19.12 -5.49 -1.68
CA ASP A 115 -18.26 -6.39 -2.45
C ASP A 115 -18.30 -7.84 -1.93
N GLY A 116 -19.22 -8.15 -1.02
CA GLY A 116 -19.39 -9.49 -0.44
C GLY A 116 -18.35 -9.84 0.63
N LYS A 117 -17.41 -8.94 0.95
CA LYS A 117 -16.40 -9.14 1.99
C LYS A 117 -16.82 -8.43 3.28
N ARG A 118 -16.30 -8.90 4.42
CA ARG A 118 -16.42 -8.16 5.69
C ARG A 118 -15.31 -7.14 5.79
N ARG A 119 -15.67 -5.89 6.09
CA ARG A 119 -14.74 -4.76 6.19
C ARG A 119 -15.02 -3.92 7.44
N CYS A 120 -14.01 -3.18 7.90
CA CYS A 120 -14.14 -2.20 8.98
C CYS A 120 -14.87 -0.94 8.47
N LEU A 121 -16.20 -1.05 8.34
CA LEU A 121 -17.01 0.05 7.85
C LEU A 121 -17.18 1.11 8.93
N CYS A 122 -17.08 2.38 8.53
CA CYS A 122 -17.31 3.49 9.44
C CYS A 122 -18.74 3.47 10.02
N THR A 123 -18.84 3.86 11.28
CA THR A 123 -20.09 3.99 12.03
C THR A 123 -20.92 5.17 11.52
N PHE A 124 -22.17 5.27 11.97
CA PHE A 124 -23.10 6.30 11.52
C PHE A 124 -22.50 7.71 11.66
N SER A 125 -22.68 8.55 10.65
CA SER A 125 -22.07 9.89 10.52
C SER A 125 -20.55 9.93 10.27
N TYR A 126 -19.89 8.80 10.05
CA TYR A 126 -18.48 8.75 9.65
C TYR A 126 -18.32 8.20 8.24
N ARG A 127 -17.32 8.70 7.53
CA ARG A 127 -16.91 8.25 6.19
C ARG A 127 -15.43 7.89 6.20
N TRP A 128 -15.07 6.85 5.48
CA TRP A 128 -13.70 6.41 5.36
C TRP A 128 -12.88 7.44 4.56
N ASP A 129 -11.81 7.93 5.16
CA ASP A 129 -10.78 8.69 4.46
C ASP A 129 -9.58 7.77 4.23
N GLY A 130 -9.48 7.23 3.02
CA GLY A 130 -8.36 6.36 2.63
C GLY A 130 -7.03 7.10 2.51
N ALA A 131 -6.99 8.43 2.47
CA ALA A 131 -5.73 9.17 2.49
C ALA A 131 -5.15 9.22 3.91
N MET A 132 -6.01 9.41 4.92
CA MET A 132 -5.61 9.43 6.33
C MET A 132 -5.77 8.08 7.04
N LEU A 133 -6.23 7.05 6.31
CA LEU A 133 -6.52 5.71 6.81
C LEU A 133 -7.39 5.73 8.08
N LYS A 134 -8.43 6.57 8.11
CA LYS A 134 -9.31 6.72 9.28
C LYS A 134 -10.74 7.10 8.91
N CYS A 135 -11.67 6.81 9.82
CA CYS A 135 -13.03 7.30 9.72
C CYS A 135 -13.08 8.77 10.17
N ARG A 136 -13.54 9.67 9.29
CA ARG A 136 -13.78 11.08 9.61
C ARG A 136 -15.27 11.36 9.67
N LYS A 137 -15.66 12.30 10.52
CA LYS A 137 -17.04 12.78 10.57
C LYS A 137 -17.39 13.34 9.18
N GLY A 138 -18.43 12.77 8.57
CA GLY A 138 -18.82 12.99 7.18
C GLY A 138 -19.91 14.03 7.01
#